data_AF-A0A8C0B522-F1
#
_entry.id   AF-A0A8C0B522-F1
#
_cell.length_a   1.000
_cell.length_b   1.000
_cell.length_c   1.000
_cell.angle_alpha   90.00
_cell.angle_beta   90.00
_cell.angle_gamma   90.00
#
_symmetry.space_group_name_H-M   'P 1'
#
loop_
_entity.id
_entity.type
_entity.pdbx_description
1 polymer ?
#
loop_
_entity_poly.entity_id
_entity_poly.type
_entity_poly.pdbx_seq_one_letter_code
_entity_poly.pdbx_strand_id
1 'polypeptide(L)'
;VMNNLNPAWKTFKVSVNSLCSGDQDRKLKVRIWDWDSNGKHDFIGEFSSTFKEMRGVQWECINPKYKAKKKNYKNSDTWFVWVYLRPEELHNILTFLLFQVAIDFTASNGDPRNSCSLHYIHPYQPNEYLKALVAVGEICQDYDR
;
A
#
# COMPACT_ATOMS: atom_id res chain seq x y z
N VAL A 1 13.38 20.84 -7.96
CA VAL A 1 14.27 21.07 -9.11
C VAL A 1 14.71 22.51 -8.99
N MET A 2 16.01 22.80 -8.82
CA MET A 2 16.45 24.17 -8.57
C MET A 2 16.27 25.05 -9.81
N ASN A 3 15.77 26.27 -9.61
CA ASN A 3 15.71 27.35 -10.61
C ASN A 3 15.11 26.94 -11.96
N ASN A 4 13.96 26.27 -11.96
CA ASN A 4 13.31 25.81 -13.19
C ASN A 4 11.80 26.06 -13.17
N LEU A 5 11.31 26.84 -14.13
CA LEU A 5 9.89 27.13 -14.34
C LEU A 5 9.13 25.99 -15.04
N ASN A 6 9.85 25.06 -15.67
CA ASN A 6 9.31 23.87 -16.34
C ASN A 6 10.00 22.60 -15.81
N PRO A 7 9.83 22.26 -14.52
CA PRO A 7 10.56 21.15 -13.92
C PRO A 7 10.06 19.80 -14.42
N ALA A 8 10.97 19.00 -14.97
CA ALA A 8 10.74 17.57 -15.15
C ALA A 8 11.20 16.83 -13.89
N TRP A 9 10.27 16.39 -13.05
CA TRP A 9 10.61 15.60 -11.86
C TRP A 9 11.00 14.16 -12.23
N LYS A 10 11.85 13.57 -11.39
CA LYS A 10 12.16 12.13 -11.49
C LYS A 10 10.88 11.32 -11.29
N THR A 11 10.71 10.27 -12.09
CA THR A 11 9.63 9.31 -11.92
C THR A 11 9.72 8.65 -10.54
N PHE A 12 8.59 8.49 -9.88
CA PHE A 12 8.47 7.74 -8.65
C PHE A 12 7.45 6.62 -8.82
N LYS A 13 7.48 5.63 -7.91
CA LYS A 13 6.53 4.54 -7.86
C LYS A 13 5.75 4.61 -6.55
N VAL A 14 4.46 4.34 -6.62
CA VAL A 14 3.56 4.24 -5.47
C VAL A 14 2.55 3.15 -5.76
N SER A 15 2.19 2.36 -4.74
CA SER A 15 1.14 1.35 -4.92
C SER A 15 -0.23 2.02 -5.09
N VAL A 16 -1.11 1.42 -5.88
CA VAL A 16 -2.50 1.90 -6.02
C VAL A 16 -3.22 1.88 -4.67
N ASN A 17 -2.86 0.94 -3.79
CA ASN A 17 -3.42 0.87 -2.43
C ASN A 17 -3.00 2.08 -1.57
N SER A 18 -1.73 2.47 -1.59
CA SER A 18 -1.26 3.65 -0.86
C SER A 18 -1.80 4.95 -1.47
N LEU A 19 -1.95 4.99 -2.80
CA LEU A 19 -2.39 6.18 -3.52
C LEU A 19 -3.89 6.44 -3.31
N CYS A 20 -4.73 5.42 -3.47
CA CYS A 20 -6.18 5.57 -3.48
C CYS A 20 -6.96 4.43 -2.81
N SER A 21 -6.30 3.58 -2.00
CA SER A 21 -6.90 2.39 -1.34
C SER A 21 -7.56 1.42 -2.33
N GLY A 22 -7.04 1.34 -3.56
CA GLY A 22 -7.60 0.51 -4.62
C GLY A 22 -8.79 1.13 -5.37
N ASP A 23 -9.37 2.21 -4.86
CA ASP A 23 -10.50 2.92 -5.50
C ASP A 23 -9.98 3.91 -6.55
N GLN A 24 -10.14 3.57 -7.83
CA GLN A 24 -9.61 4.38 -8.93
C GLN A 24 -10.41 5.67 -9.19
N ASP A 25 -11.64 5.76 -8.67
CA ASP A 25 -12.53 6.93 -8.79
C ASP A 25 -12.37 7.89 -7.60
N ARG A 26 -11.62 7.49 -6.57
CA ARG A 26 -11.27 8.35 -5.45
C ARG A 26 -10.55 9.61 -5.93
N LYS A 27 -11.02 10.77 -5.47
CA LYS A 27 -10.39 12.06 -5.74
C LYS A 27 -9.05 12.17 -5.02
N LEU A 28 -8.02 12.48 -5.80
CA LEU A 28 -6.66 12.74 -5.38
C LEU A 28 -6.37 14.22 -5.57
N LYS A 29 -5.68 14.80 -4.57
CA LYS A 29 -5.29 16.21 -4.60
C LYS A 29 -3.79 16.31 -4.76
N VAL A 30 -3.36 17.01 -5.80
CA VAL A 30 -1.95 17.27 -6.08
C VAL A 30 -1.65 18.71 -5.70
N ARG A 31 -0.60 18.91 -4.91
CA ARG A 31 -0.13 20.22 -4.45
C ARG A 31 1.29 20.45 -4.87
N ILE A 32 1.57 21.64 -5.37
CA ILE A 32 2.88 22.04 -5.83
C ILE A 32 3.36 23.21 -4.97
N TRP A 33 4.61 23.11 -4.54
CA TRP A 33 5.30 24.06 -3.67
C TRP A 33 6.62 24.44 -4.29
N ASP A 34 6.98 25.71 -4.16
CA ASP A 34 8.33 26.19 -4.35
C ASP A 34 9.12 25.93 -3.07
N TRP A 35 10.31 25.35 -3.21
CA TRP A 35 11.11 24.98 -2.06
C TRP A 35 12.09 26.09 -1.74
N ASP A 36 12.14 26.43 -0.45
CA ASP A 36 12.99 27.47 0.11
C ASP A 36 13.83 26.90 1.23
N SER A 37 15.13 27.21 1.23
CA SER A 37 16.09 26.72 2.23
C SER A 37 15.77 27.17 3.66
N ASN A 38 15.02 28.26 3.81
CA ASN A 38 14.56 28.80 5.10
C ASN A 38 13.32 28.06 5.67
N GLY A 39 12.78 27.06 4.96
CA GLY A 39 11.61 26.28 5.34
C GLY A 39 10.26 26.95 5.07
N LYS A 40 10.23 28.21 4.59
CA LYS A 40 9.00 28.93 4.23
C LYS A 40 8.64 28.71 2.77
N HIS A 41 8.30 27.47 2.43
CA HIS A 41 7.94 27.08 1.08
C HIS A 41 6.73 27.84 0.55
N ASP A 42 6.85 28.43 -0.63
CA ASP A 42 5.77 29.14 -1.27
C ASP A 42 4.81 28.19 -2.00
N PHE A 43 3.52 28.33 -1.69
CA PHE A 43 2.51 27.52 -2.35
C PHE A 43 2.26 28.02 -3.78
N ILE A 44 2.52 27.18 -4.78
CA ILE A 44 2.32 27.51 -6.20
C ILE A 44 0.86 27.29 -6.57
N GLY A 45 0.29 26.12 -6.26
CA GLY A 45 -1.10 25.80 -6.55
C GLY A 45 -1.46 24.33 -6.34
N GLU A 46 -2.73 24.01 -6.59
CA GLU A 46 -3.26 22.66 -6.51
C GLU A 46 -4.24 22.35 -7.65
N PHE A 47 -4.41 21.06 -7.91
CA PHE A 47 -5.49 20.52 -8.72
C PHE A 47 -6.00 19.22 -8.09
N SER A 48 -7.14 18.73 -8.58
CA SER A 48 -7.71 17.46 -8.15
C SER A 48 -8.08 16.62 -9.36
N SER A 49 -7.84 15.31 -9.27
CA SER A 49 -8.15 14.34 -10.33
C SER A 49 -8.32 12.95 -9.72
N THR A 50 -8.66 11.95 -10.52
CA THR A 50 -8.73 10.55 -10.11
C THR A 50 -7.61 9.74 -10.74
N PHE A 51 -7.33 8.54 -10.24
CA PHE A 51 -6.32 7.68 -10.86
C PHE A 51 -6.67 7.32 -12.31
N LYS A 52 -7.96 7.21 -12.61
CA LYS A 52 -8.49 6.94 -13.94
C LYS A 52 -8.24 8.10 -14.92
N GLU A 53 -8.43 9.33 -14.46
CA GLU A 53 -8.22 10.55 -15.24
C GLU A 53 -6.74 10.90 -15.41
N MET A 54 -5.88 10.47 -14.48
CA MET A 54 -4.47 10.85 -14.48
C MET A 54 -3.62 10.26 -15.63
N ARG A 55 -4.26 9.57 -16.59
CA ARG A 55 -3.63 8.98 -17.78
C ARG A 55 -3.65 9.96 -18.94
N GLY A 56 -2.59 10.77 -19.08
CA GLY A 56 -2.34 11.57 -20.28
C GLY A 56 -3.18 12.85 -20.38
N VAL A 57 -3.55 13.45 -19.25
CA VAL A 57 -4.32 14.71 -19.19
C VAL A 57 -3.43 15.84 -18.65
N GLN A 58 -3.81 17.07 -18.99
CA GLN A 58 -3.18 18.30 -18.54
C GLN A 58 -4.14 19.02 -17.57
N TRP A 59 -3.64 19.48 -16.42
CA TRP A 59 -4.46 20.18 -15.43
C TRP A 59 -3.98 21.62 -15.23
N GLU A 60 -4.94 22.53 -15.15
CA GLU A 60 -4.67 23.87 -14.66
C GLU A 60 -4.38 23.82 -13.16
N CYS A 61 -3.22 24.34 -12.76
CA CYS A 61 -2.84 24.44 -11.37
C CYS A 61 -3.30 25.79 -10.83
N ILE A 62 -4.14 25.75 -9.79
CA ILE A 62 -4.80 26.93 -9.25
C ILE A 62 -4.30 27.19 -7.84
N ASN A 63 -3.89 28.42 -7.57
CA ASN A 63 -3.65 28.92 -6.23
C ASN A 63 -4.95 29.54 -5.69
N PRO A 64 -5.61 28.93 -4.68
CA PRO A 64 -6.86 29.44 -4.14
C PRO A 64 -6.70 30.85 -3.55
N LYS A 65 -5.53 31.18 -2.98
CA LYS A 65 -5.26 32.51 -2.41
C LYS A 65 -5.23 33.58 -3.51
N TYR A 66 -4.63 33.29 -4.66
CA TYR A 66 -4.60 34.23 -5.78
C TYR A 66 -5.94 34.30 -6.50
N LYS A 67 -6.63 33.17 -6.68
CA LYS A 67 -7.98 33.15 -7.26
C LYS A 67 -8.98 33.98 -6.45
N ALA A 68 -8.85 33.99 -5.13
CA ALA A 68 -9.71 34.82 -4.27
C ALA A 68 -9.34 36.32 -4.28
N LYS A 69 -8.05 36.66 -4.48
CA LYS A 69 -7.55 38.05 -4.33
C LYS A 69 -7.38 38.81 -5.64
N LYS A 70 -7.09 38.13 -6.75
CA LYS A 70 -6.71 38.73 -8.03
C LYS A 70 -7.84 38.56 -9.05
N LYS A 71 -8.46 39.68 -9.45
CA LYS A 71 -9.64 39.71 -10.33
C LYS A 71 -9.39 39.10 -11.73
N ASN A 72 -8.15 39.14 -12.23
CA ASN A 72 -7.76 38.62 -13.55
C ASN A 72 -6.87 37.36 -13.48
N TYR A 73 -6.88 36.65 -12.36
CA TYR A 73 -6.09 35.43 -12.22
C TYR A 73 -6.78 34.25 -12.91
N LYS A 74 -6.10 33.65 -13.88
CA LYS A 74 -6.54 32.42 -14.56
C LYS A 74 -6.02 31.18 -13.83
N ASN A 75 -4.71 31.03 -13.77
CA ASN A 75 -4.00 29.89 -13.16
C ASN A 75 -2.58 30.31 -12.74
N SER A 76 -1.91 29.47 -11.96
CA SER A 76 -0.50 29.66 -11.60
C SER A 76 0.41 29.09 -12.67
N ASP A 77 -0.03 28.03 -13.34
CA ASP A 77 0.51 27.49 -14.59
C ASP A 77 -0.31 26.27 -15.02
N THR A 78 0.04 25.65 -16.15
CA THR A 78 -0.56 24.39 -16.57
C THR A 78 0.41 23.23 -16.42
N TRP A 79 0.00 22.19 -15.69
CA TRP A 79 0.86 21.08 -15.29
C TRP A 79 0.49 19.79 -16.01
N PHE A 80 1.52 19.08 -16.43
CA PHE A 80 1.41 17.77 -17.06
C PHE A 80 1.89 16.70 -16.08
N VAL A 81 1.04 15.70 -15.83
CA VAL A 81 1.43 14.52 -15.07
C VAL A 81 1.26 13.30 -15.97
N TRP A 82 2.35 12.56 -16.15
CA TRP A 82 2.33 11.26 -16.80
C TRP A 82 2.24 10.18 -15.73
N VAL A 83 1.09 9.50 -15.67
CA VAL A 83 0.94 8.30 -14.85
C VAL A 83 0.97 7.08 -15.75
N TYR A 84 1.92 6.19 -15.47
CA TYR A 84 2.00 4.88 -16.10
C TYR A 84 1.62 3.81 -15.09
N LEU A 85 0.68 2.95 -15.46
CA LEU A 85 0.48 1.70 -14.75
C LEU A 85 1.60 0.75 -15.12
N ARG A 86 2.38 0.36 -14.13
CA ARG A 86 3.19 -0.84 -14.23
C ARG A 86 2.40 -1.94 -13.55
N PRO A 87 1.89 -2.95 -14.29
CA PRO A 87 1.49 -4.19 -13.65
C PRO A 87 2.77 -4.71 -12.98
N GLU A 88 2.82 -4.65 -11.66
CA GLU A 88 3.78 -5.45 -10.94
C GLU A 88 3.19 -6.85 -11.04
N GLU A 89 3.82 -7.71 -11.84
CA GLU A 89 3.60 -9.14 -11.72
C GLU A 89 4.01 -9.47 -10.29
N LEU A 90 3.03 -9.49 -9.38
CA LEU A 90 3.17 -10.21 -8.14
C LEU A 90 3.50 -11.62 -8.60
N HIS A 91 4.78 -11.97 -8.61
CA HIS A 91 5.22 -13.34 -8.74
C HIS A 91 4.43 -14.06 -7.66
N ASN A 92 3.43 -14.81 -8.10
CA ASN A 92 2.35 -15.31 -7.29
C ASN A 92 2.98 -16.01 -6.08
N ILE A 93 2.95 -15.37 -4.91
CA ILE A 93 3.35 -16.00 -3.64
C ILE A 93 2.59 -17.33 -3.48
N LEU A 94 1.38 -17.37 -4.05
CA LEU A 94 0.48 -18.50 -4.19
C LEU A 94 0.99 -19.67 -5.05
N THR A 95 2.06 -19.53 -5.83
CA THR A 95 2.56 -20.63 -6.69
C THR A 95 3.59 -21.51 -5.98
N PHE A 96 4.03 -21.15 -4.77
CA PHE A 96 5.12 -21.86 -4.07
C PHE A 96 4.89 -22.09 -2.57
N LEU A 97 3.65 -22.05 -2.08
CA LEU A 97 3.40 -22.37 -0.67
C LEU A 97 3.37 -23.90 -0.49
N LEU A 98 4.53 -24.47 -0.15
CA LEU A 98 4.63 -25.84 0.35
C LEU A 98 4.39 -25.83 1.86
N PHE A 99 3.28 -26.43 2.31
CA PHE A 99 2.98 -26.56 3.73
C PHE A 99 3.73 -27.76 4.32
N GLN A 100 4.60 -27.51 5.32
CA GLN A 100 5.34 -28.54 6.03
C GLN A 100 5.20 -28.32 7.54
N VAL A 101 5.01 -29.42 8.26
CA VAL A 101 4.88 -29.40 9.72
C VAL A 101 5.94 -30.33 10.32
N ALA A 102 6.66 -29.83 11.32
CA ALA A 102 7.47 -30.65 12.20
C ALA A 102 6.91 -30.54 13.62
N ILE A 103 6.71 -31.69 14.28
CA ILE A 103 6.17 -31.79 15.64
C ILE A 103 7.29 -32.23 16.58
N ASP A 104 7.42 -31.53 17.70
CA ASP A 104 8.39 -31.86 18.73
C ASP A 104 7.90 -33.04 19.59
N PHE A 105 8.54 -34.21 19.45
CA PHE A 105 8.30 -35.40 20.28
C PHE A 105 9.38 -35.63 21.34
N THR A 106 10.06 -34.57 21.81
CA THR A 106 11.02 -34.67 22.91
C THR A 106 10.34 -35.00 24.25
N ALA A 107 11.09 -35.65 25.14
CA ALA A 107 10.61 -36.12 26.44
C ALA A 107 10.12 -35.00 27.37
N SER A 108 10.54 -33.75 27.16
CA SER A 108 10.08 -32.58 27.93
C SER A 108 8.58 -32.31 27.78
N ASN A 109 7.93 -32.83 26.74
CA ASN A 109 6.48 -32.71 26.56
C ASN A 109 5.67 -33.63 27.51
N GLY A 110 6.35 -34.51 28.26
CA GLY A 110 5.73 -35.46 29.18
C GLY A 110 5.11 -36.67 28.48
N ASP A 111 4.70 -37.66 29.28
CA ASP A 111 4.04 -38.87 28.79
C ASP A 111 2.63 -38.53 28.24
N PRO A 112 2.31 -38.83 26.97
CA PRO A 112 1.00 -38.53 26.36
C PRO A 112 -0.20 -39.16 27.08
N ARG A 113 0.02 -40.15 27.95
CA ARG A 113 -1.03 -40.77 28.79
C ARG A 113 -1.37 -39.92 30.01
N ASN A 114 -0.52 -38.95 30.37
CA ASN A 114 -0.73 -38.04 31.48
C ASN A 114 -1.48 -36.80 31.00
N SER A 115 -2.54 -36.42 31.71
CA SER A 115 -3.33 -35.21 31.45
C SER A 115 -2.53 -33.89 31.45
N CYS A 116 -1.34 -33.87 32.05
CA CYS A 116 -0.45 -32.70 32.06
C CYS A 116 0.51 -32.64 30.87
N SER A 117 0.54 -33.66 30.00
CA SER A 117 1.41 -33.66 28.81
C SER A 117 0.90 -32.70 27.75
N LEU A 118 1.82 -32.04 27.04
CA LEU A 118 1.47 -31.22 25.87
C LEU A 118 0.96 -32.07 24.70
N HIS A 119 1.25 -33.37 24.69
CA HIS A 119 0.74 -34.35 23.73
C HIS A 119 -0.51 -35.10 24.21
N TYR A 120 -1.05 -34.75 25.38
CA TYR A 120 -2.26 -35.38 25.88
C TYR A 120 -3.43 -35.15 24.91
N ILE A 121 -4.18 -36.22 24.60
CA ILE A 121 -5.35 -36.15 23.73
C ILE A 121 -6.59 -36.16 24.62
N HIS A 122 -7.13 -34.98 24.88
CA HIS A 122 -8.35 -34.83 25.68
C HIS A 122 -9.61 -35.06 24.81
N PRO A 123 -10.64 -35.78 25.30
CA PRO A 123 -11.81 -36.15 24.50
C PRO A 123 -12.69 -34.97 24.06
N TYR A 124 -12.58 -33.81 24.72
CA TYR A 124 -13.42 -32.64 24.45
C TYR A 124 -12.63 -31.38 24.05
N GLN A 125 -11.30 -31.39 24.15
CA GLN A 125 -10.50 -30.19 23.92
C GLN A 125 -9.18 -30.55 23.22
N PRO A 126 -8.80 -29.87 22.13
CA PRO A 126 -7.51 -30.09 21.51
C PRO A 126 -6.37 -29.55 22.40
N ASN A 127 -5.21 -30.21 22.35
CA ASN A 127 -3.99 -29.67 22.92
C ASN A 127 -3.41 -28.55 22.04
N GLU A 128 -2.35 -27.90 22.53
CA GLU A 128 -1.76 -26.74 21.85
C GLU A 128 -1.18 -27.08 20.47
N TYR A 129 -0.61 -28.29 20.29
CA TYR A 129 -0.14 -28.74 18.98
C TYR A 129 -1.30 -28.89 17.99
N LEU A 130 -2.39 -29.53 18.41
CA LEU A 130 -3.58 -29.70 17.59
C LEU A 130 -4.24 -28.36 17.24
N LYS A 131 -4.32 -27.42 18.18
CA LYS A 131 -4.82 -26.06 17.93
C LYS A 131 -3.98 -25.34 16.87
N ALA A 132 -2.66 -25.40 16.99
CA ALA A 132 -1.75 -24.77 16.04
C ALA A 132 -1.85 -25.41 14.65
N LEU A 133 -1.89 -26.74 14.58
CA LEU A 133 -2.07 -27.50 13.35
C LEU A 133 -3.35 -27.12 12.62
N VAL A 134 -4.49 -27.08 13.33
CA VAL A 134 -5.77 -26.71 12.74
C VAL A 134 -5.74 -25.25 12.29
N ALA A 135 -5.32 -24.32 13.14
CA ALA A 135 -5.33 -22.89 12.80
C ALA A 135 -4.45 -22.55 11.58
N VAL A 136 -3.28 -23.18 11.46
CA VAL A 136 -2.38 -22.95 10.32
C VAL A 136 -2.83 -23.76 9.10
N GLY A 137 -3.20 -25.04 9.30
CA GLY A 137 -3.66 -25.92 8.24
C GLY A 137 -4.94 -25.43 7.56
N GLU A 138 -5.88 -24.87 8.31
CA GLU A 138 -7.13 -24.33 7.78
C GLU A 138 -6.90 -23.19 6.77
N ILE A 139 -5.85 -22.40 6.98
CA ILE A 139 -5.46 -21.30 6.09
C ILE A 139 -4.60 -21.83 4.94
N CYS A 140 -3.62 -22.69 5.23
CA CYS A 140 -2.63 -23.12 4.26
C CYS A 140 -3.16 -24.16 3.25
N GLN A 141 -4.15 -24.98 3.63
CA GLN A 141 -4.70 -26.03 2.75
C GLN A 141 -5.27 -25.49 1.43
N ASP A 142 -5.80 -24.26 1.43
CA ASP A 142 -6.36 -23.62 0.23
C ASP A 142 -5.29 -23.26 -0.82
N TYR A 143 -4.01 -23.35 -0.45
CA TYR A 143 -2.87 -22.95 -1.25
C TYR A 143 -1.96 -24.11 -1.65
N ASP A 144 -2.20 -25.32 -1.13
CA ASP A 144 -1.51 -26.55 -1.53
C ASP A 144 -2.26 -27.14 -2.74
N ARG A 145 -1.70 -26.99 -3.95
CA ARG A 145 -2.30 -27.45 -5.22
C ARG A 145 -1.74 -28.78 -5.68
#